data_AF-A0A834I4F6-F1
#
_entry.id   AF-A0A834I4F6-F1
#
_cell.length_a   1.000
_cell.length_b   1.000
_cell.length_c   1.000
_cell.angle_alpha   90.00
_cell.angle_beta   90.00
_cell.angle_gamma   90.00
#
_symmetry.space_group_name_H-M   'P 1'
#
loop_
_entity.id
_entity.type
_entity.pdbx_description
1 polymer ?
#
loop_
_entity_poly.entity_id
_entity_poly.type
_entity_poly.pdbx_seq_one_letter_code
_entity_poly.pdbx_strand_id
1 'polypeptide(L)'
;MSQNENAIKPVDSPVKEGLAGLGSAFVTIGTTYPITKLIYRQILENENAAKSLTKLRQEGYVIVYRGIMPVMVQKCLCLPTMFAVYSAATIPLKSLNMNEYLEKTCASVISGTLEAFLMPFERVQLILLMSQYNNQFRNMFHLIRVMAKDYGFKEFFRGYTTILTRNICSNCCFFLTKSELQKRFDNADHVYMKHMQNFVYGALVGTLITVLMYPLKVAKVHIQKDLGGKYRNLLEVSREIYQTNSRGMINFYRGIEVNTLKGLLSWGITNSSYEWIKHRL
;
A
#
# COMPACT_ATOMS: atom_id res chain seq x y z
N MET A 1 4.58 -52.58 -4.74
CA MET A 1 4.75 -51.84 -6.00
C MET A 1 4.18 -50.45 -5.81
N SER A 2 5.08 -49.51 -5.52
CA SER A 2 4.78 -48.08 -5.49
C SER A 2 4.68 -47.56 -6.92
N GLN A 3 3.66 -46.77 -7.23
CA GLN A 3 3.66 -45.90 -8.41
C GLN A 3 3.08 -44.53 -8.04
N ASN A 4 4.00 -43.57 -7.94
CA ASN A 4 3.88 -42.14 -8.26
C ASN A 4 2.65 -41.36 -7.79
N GLU A 5 2.74 -40.82 -6.58
CA GLU A 5 1.97 -39.65 -6.10
C GLU A 5 2.71 -38.31 -6.29
N ASN A 6 3.69 -38.24 -7.20
CA ASN A 6 4.30 -36.97 -7.60
C ASN A 6 3.71 -36.51 -8.94
N ALA A 7 2.40 -36.28 -8.96
CA ALA A 7 1.79 -35.46 -10.00
C ALA A 7 2.30 -34.02 -9.81
N ILE A 8 3.33 -33.67 -10.56
CA ILE A 8 3.77 -32.29 -10.75
C ILE A 8 2.53 -31.51 -11.20
N LYS A 9 1.96 -30.68 -10.31
CA LYS A 9 0.89 -29.77 -10.68
C LYS A 9 1.36 -29.00 -11.93
N PRO A 10 0.54 -28.89 -12.99
CA PRO A 10 0.94 -28.15 -14.16
C PRO A 10 1.36 -26.75 -13.72
N VAL A 11 2.52 -26.29 -14.17
CA VAL A 11 2.95 -24.90 -13.95
C VAL A 11 1.91 -24.03 -14.63
N ASP A 12 1.05 -23.39 -13.84
CA ASP A 12 0.02 -22.50 -14.36
C ASP A 12 0.68 -21.43 -15.23
N SER A 13 0.01 -21.05 -16.33
CA SER A 13 0.60 -20.06 -17.21
C SER A 13 0.81 -18.74 -16.44
N PRO A 14 1.96 -18.06 -16.57
CA PRO A 14 2.22 -16.80 -15.88
C PRO A 14 1.13 -15.74 -16.11
N VAL A 15 0.44 -15.84 -17.24
CA VAL A 15 -0.73 -15.01 -17.59
C VAL A 15 -1.93 -15.29 -16.69
N LYS A 16 -2.26 -16.56 -16.42
CA LYS A 16 -3.34 -16.93 -15.49
C LYS A 16 -3.06 -16.43 -14.08
N GLU A 17 -1.83 -16.58 -13.60
CA GLU A 17 -1.43 -16.08 -12.28
C GLU A 17 -1.52 -14.55 -12.19
N GLY A 18 -1.09 -13.85 -13.25
CA GLY A 18 -1.21 -12.40 -13.34
C GLY A 18 -2.67 -11.91 -13.34
N LEU A 19 -3.55 -12.59 -14.10
CA LEU A 19 -4.98 -12.26 -14.16
C LEU A 19 -5.69 -12.55 -12.84
N ALA A 20 -5.41 -13.68 -12.18
CA ALA A 20 -5.94 -13.99 -10.86
C ALA A 20 -5.45 -12.99 -9.79
N GLY A 21 -4.16 -12.59 -9.87
CA GLY A 21 -3.58 -11.57 -9.01
C GLY A 21 -4.24 -10.19 -9.17
N LEU A 22 -4.46 -9.76 -10.41
CA LEU A 22 -5.18 -8.50 -10.69
C LEU A 22 -6.64 -8.59 -10.25
N GLY A 23 -7.37 -9.64 -10.62
CA GLY A 23 -8.79 -9.80 -10.27
C GLY A 23 -9.01 -9.82 -8.74
N SER A 24 -8.17 -10.54 -8.00
CA SER A 24 -8.24 -10.55 -6.53
C SER A 24 -7.93 -9.19 -5.92
N ALA A 25 -6.97 -8.44 -6.47
CA ALA A 25 -6.70 -7.07 -6.03
C ALA A 25 -7.90 -6.14 -6.23
N PHE A 26 -8.64 -6.26 -7.34
CA PHE A 26 -9.84 -5.47 -7.60
C PHE A 26 -10.96 -5.77 -6.59
N VAL A 27 -11.21 -7.05 -6.31
CA VAL A 27 -12.18 -7.47 -5.30
C VAL A 27 -11.79 -6.92 -3.93
N THR A 28 -10.53 -7.11 -3.50
CA THR A 28 -10.04 -6.60 -2.22
C THR A 28 -10.16 -5.08 -2.11
N ILE A 29 -9.78 -4.33 -3.16
CA ILE A 29 -9.89 -2.87 -3.17
C ILE A 29 -11.36 -2.47 -3.09
N GLY A 30 -12.25 -3.06 -3.89
CA GLY A 30 -13.69 -2.78 -3.87
C GLY A 30 -14.32 -3.00 -2.51
N THR A 31 -14.02 -4.12 -1.85
CA THR A 31 -14.60 -4.44 -0.54
C THR A 31 -14.01 -3.60 0.59
N THR A 32 -12.70 -3.28 0.55
CA THR A 32 -12.01 -2.57 1.64
C THR A 32 -11.91 -1.05 1.43
N TYR A 33 -12.46 -0.53 0.33
CA TYR A 33 -12.43 0.90 0.03
C TYR A 33 -13.14 1.77 1.09
N PRO A 34 -14.34 1.42 1.58
CA PRO A 34 -15.01 2.20 2.63
C PRO A 34 -14.16 2.32 3.90
N ILE A 35 -13.50 1.24 4.29
CA ILE A 35 -12.57 1.19 5.44
C ILE A 35 -11.36 2.09 5.18
N THR A 36 -10.85 2.08 3.95
CA THR A 36 -9.77 2.98 3.53
C THR A 36 -10.19 4.44 3.72
N LYS A 37 -11.38 4.81 3.24
CA LYS A 37 -11.92 6.16 3.39
C LYS A 37 -12.12 6.56 4.85
N LEU A 38 -12.57 5.64 5.69
CA LEU A 38 -12.67 5.85 7.14
C LEU A 38 -11.30 6.21 7.75
N ILE A 39 -10.24 5.46 7.43
CA ILE A 39 -8.88 5.72 7.94
C ILE A 39 -8.40 7.12 7.55
N TYR A 40 -8.57 7.51 6.28
CA TYR A 40 -8.16 8.86 5.83
C TYR A 40 -8.93 9.97 6.56
N ARG A 41 -10.22 9.79 6.87
CA ARG A 41 -10.98 10.74 7.68
C ARG A 41 -10.48 10.84 9.10
N GLN A 42 -10.21 9.71 9.75
CA GLN A 42 -9.63 9.71 11.08
C GLN A 42 -8.31 10.50 11.10
N ILE A 43 -7.45 10.31 10.09
CA ILE A 43 -6.18 11.02 9.95
C ILE A 43 -6.37 12.52 9.73
N LEU A 44 -7.23 12.92 8.79
CA LEU A 44 -7.39 14.32 8.38
C LEU A 44 -8.20 15.16 9.38
N GLU A 45 -9.23 14.57 10.00
CA GLU A 45 -10.11 15.26 10.94
C GLU A 45 -9.66 15.07 12.41
N ASN A 46 -8.66 14.22 12.64
CA ASN A 46 -8.19 13.80 13.97
C ASN A 46 -9.33 13.27 14.88
N GLU A 47 -10.29 12.56 14.29
CA GLU A 47 -11.48 12.04 14.96
C GLU A 47 -11.40 10.53 15.27
N ASN A 48 -12.27 10.08 16.18
CA ASN A 48 -12.42 8.66 16.50
C ASN A 48 -13.18 7.91 15.38
N ALA A 49 -12.87 6.62 15.21
CA ALA A 49 -13.46 5.77 14.18
C ALA A 49 -15.01 5.81 14.18
N ALA A 50 -15.64 5.75 15.36
CA ALA A 50 -17.10 5.79 15.47
C ALA A 50 -17.71 7.08 14.90
N LYS A 51 -17.13 8.25 15.23
CA LYS A 51 -17.63 9.55 14.72
C LYS A 51 -17.45 9.66 13.21
N SER A 52 -16.26 9.30 12.71
CA SER A 52 -15.97 9.33 11.28
C SER A 52 -16.84 8.34 10.49
N LEU A 53 -17.20 7.20 11.09
CA LEU A 53 -18.11 6.22 10.49
C LEU A 53 -19.54 6.76 10.40
N THR A 54 -20.04 7.41 11.45
CA THR A 54 -21.37 8.06 11.43
C THR A 54 -21.45 9.11 10.33
N LYS A 55 -20.43 9.97 10.20
CA LYS A 55 -20.36 10.96 9.09
C LYS A 55 -20.35 10.27 7.73
N LEU A 56 -19.53 9.22 7.57
CA LEU A 56 -19.44 8.49 6.30
C LEU A 56 -20.77 7.83 5.91
N ARG A 57 -21.53 7.33 6.89
CA ARG A 57 -22.86 6.74 6.68
C ARG A 57 -23.88 7.76 6.15
N GLN A 58 -23.74 9.03 6.51
CA GLN A 58 -24.67 10.10 6.12
C GLN A 58 -24.44 10.63 4.69
N GLU A 59 -23.26 10.39 4.10
CA GLU A 59 -22.89 10.95 2.79
C GLU A 59 -23.37 10.14 1.58
N GLY A 60 -23.93 8.96 1.80
CA GLY A 60 -24.43 8.09 0.73
C GLY A 60 -23.33 7.31 0.00
N TYR A 61 -23.75 6.22 -0.65
CA TYR A 61 -22.86 5.20 -1.22
C TYR A 61 -21.90 5.73 -2.29
N VAL A 62 -22.37 6.62 -3.17
CA VAL A 62 -21.56 7.17 -4.27
C VAL A 62 -20.36 7.95 -3.73
N ILE A 63 -20.55 8.72 -2.65
CA ILE A 63 -19.46 9.47 -2.02
C ILE A 63 -18.50 8.51 -1.33
N VAL A 64 -18.96 7.43 -0.71
CA VAL A 64 -18.08 6.43 -0.06
C VAL A 64 -17.04 5.85 -1.02
N TYR A 65 -17.44 5.56 -2.26
CA TYR A 65 -16.57 4.99 -3.31
C TYR A 65 -15.82 6.03 -4.16
N ARG A 66 -16.05 7.32 -3.90
CA ARG A 66 -15.38 8.40 -4.62
C ARG A 66 -13.86 8.36 -4.38
N GLY A 67 -13.11 8.31 -5.48
CA GLY A 67 -11.65 8.22 -5.48
C GLY A 67 -11.10 6.80 -5.61
N ILE A 68 -11.94 5.79 -5.86
CA ILE A 68 -11.49 4.41 -6.07
C ILE A 68 -10.75 4.21 -7.41
N MET A 69 -11.15 4.95 -8.45
CA MET A 69 -10.61 4.81 -9.81
C MET A 69 -9.08 5.00 -9.87
N PRO A 70 -8.48 6.07 -9.30
CA PRO A 70 -7.02 6.20 -9.28
C PRO A 70 -6.31 5.01 -8.63
N VAL A 71 -6.91 4.39 -7.60
CA VAL A 71 -6.32 3.24 -6.89
C VAL A 71 -6.28 2.02 -7.78
N MET A 72 -7.37 1.76 -8.50
CA MET A 72 -7.46 0.64 -9.44
C MET A 72 -6.45 0.82 -10.58
N VAL A 73 -6.39 2.01 -11.18
CA VAL A 73 -5.42 2.33 -12.23
C VAL A 73 -3.99 2.17 -11.73
N GLN A 74 -3.68 2.72 -10.54
CA GLN A 74 -2.35 2.57 -9.94
C GLN A 74 -1.99 1.11 -9.73
N LYS A 75 -2.93 0.28 -9.25
CA LYS A 75 -2.67 -1.14 -8.99
C LYS A 75 -2.45 -1.94 -10.27
N CYS A 76 -3.21 -1.65 -11.33
CA CYS A 76 -2.97 -2.22 -12.66
C CYS A 76 -1.57 -1.90 -13.18
N LEU A 77 -1.09 -0.67 -13.01
CA LEU A 77 0.23 -0.26 -13.46
C LEU A 77 1.33 -0.83 -12.57
N CYS A 78 1.14 -0.78 -11.25
CA CYS A 78 2.19 -1.09 -10.28
C CYS A 78 2.56 -2.58 -10.29
N LEU A 79 1.59 -3.50 -10.33
CA LEU A 79 1.87 -4.93 -10.19
C LEU A 79 2.81 -5.47 -11.29
N PRO A 80 2.48 -5.33 -12.60
CA PRO A 80 3.34 -5.82 -13.67
C PRO A 80 4.70 -5.11 -13.69
N THR A 81 4.71 -3.80 -13.47
CA THR A 81 5.96 -3.02 -13.52
C THR A 81 6.88 -3.37 -12.36
N MET A 82 6.38 -3.65 -11.16
CA MET A 82 7.20 -4.11 -10.04
C MET A 82 7.86 -5.46 -10.33
N PHE A 83 7.11 -6.43 -10.87
CA PHE A 83 7.68 -7.74 -11.24
C PHE A 83 8.74 -7.61 -12.33
N ALA A 84 8.48 -6.80 -13.36
CA ALA A 84 9.42 -6.55 -14.44
C ALA A 84 10.71 -5.88 -13.93
N VAL A 85 10.59 -4.83 -13.11
CA VAL A 85 11.75 -4.10 -12.57
C VAL A 85 12.53 -4.92 -11.56
N TYR A 86 11.86 -5.68 -10.69
CA TYR A 86 12.55 -6.58 -9.77
C TYR A 86 13.37 -7.65 -10.53
N SER A 87 12.77 -8.25 -11.56
CA SER A 87 13.45 -9.25 -12.39
C SER A 87 14.63 -8.63 -13.17
N ALA A 88 14.41 -7.48 -13.79
CA ALA A 88 15.45 -6.76 -14.52
C ALA A 88 16.60 -6.26 -13.62
N ALA A 89 16.31 -5.90 -12.35
CA ALA A 89 17.33 -5.47 -11.40
C ALA A 89 18.15 -6.63 -10.84
N THR A 90 17.54 -7.80 -10.61
CA THR A 90 18.23 -8.96 -10.01
C THR A 90 19.17 -9.69 -10.98
N ILE A 91 18.86 -9.73 -12.28
CA ILE A 91 19.71 -10.37 -13.30
C ILE A 91 21.15 -9.82 -13.32
N PRO A 92 21.39 -8.49 -13.48
CA PRO A 92 22.74 -7.94 -13.48
C PRO A 92 23.40 -8.00 -12.10
N LEU A 93 22.64 -7.85 -11.01
CA LEU A 93 23.20 -7.93 -9.66
C LEU A 93 23.74 -9.34 -9.33
N LYS A 94 23.07 -10.39 -9.80
CA LYS A 94 23.57 -11.78 -9.69
C LYS A 94 24.86 -11.99 -10.48
N SER A 95 25.00 -11.35 -11.63
CA SER A 95 26.21 -11.46 -12.46
C SER A 95 27.46 -10.83 -11.80
N LEU A 96 27.27 -9.93 -10.83
CA LEU A 96 28.35 -9.26 -10.10
C LEU A 96 28.81 -10.02 -8.83
N ASN A 97 28.27 -11.22 -8.58
CA ASN A 97 28.60 -12.05 -7.41
C ASN A 97 28.51 -11.30 -6.06
N MET A 98 27.59 -10.33 -5.96
CA MET A 98 27.37 -9.54 -4.76
C MET A 98 26.73 -10.39 -3.64
N ASN A 99 26.95 -9.99 -2.39
CA ASN A 99 26.27 -10.60 -1.24
C ASN A 99 24.74 -10.52 -1.42
N GLU A 100 24.04 -11.63 -1.17
CA GLU A 100 22.58 -11.79 -1.34
C GLU A 100 21.77 -10.66 -0.63
N TYR A 101 22.30 -10.15 0.48
CA TYR A 101 21.73 -9.02 1.21
C TYR A 101 21.76 -7.71 0.43
N LEU A 102 22.87 -7.41 -0.24
CA LEU A 102 23.04 -6.19 -1.03
C LEU A 102 22.20 -6.25 -2.30
N GLU A 103 22.15 -7.40 -2.97
CA GLU A 103 21.28 -7.62 -4.13
C GLU A 103 19.82 -7.30 -3.78
N LYS A 104 19.29 -7.95 -2.74
CA LYS A 104 17.89 -7.77 -2.31
C LYS A 104 17.63 -6.32 -1.90
N THR A 105 18.57 -5.67 -1.23
CA THR A 105 18.43 -4.26 -0.82
C THR A 105 18.39 -3.33 -2.02
N CYS A 106 19.29 -3.50 -2.99
CA CYS A 106 19.30 -2.69 -4.22
C CYS A 106 18.02 -2.88 -5.03
N ALA A 107 17.58 -4.13 -5.23
CA ALA A 107 16.32 -4.42 -5.93
C ALA A 107 15.10 -3.78 -5.22
N SER A 108 15.12 -3.76 -3.89
CA SER A 108 14.08 -3.15 -3.06
C SER A 108 14.02 -1.63 -3.18
N VAL A 109 15.17 -0.98 -3.25
CA VAL A 109 15.28 0.48 -3.43
C VAL A 109 14.80 0.86 -4.83
N ILE A 110 15.20 0.12 -5.86
CA ILE A 110 14.77 0.35 -7.25
C ILE A 110 13.24 0.19 -7.36
N SER A 111 12.69 -0.89 -6.80
CA SER A 111 11.25 -1.14 -6.77
C SER A 111 10.48 -0.05 -6.01
N GLY A 112 10.97 0.35 -4.82
CA GLY A 112 10.34 1.41 -4.01
C GLY A 112 10.38 2.79 -4.68
N THR A 113 11.43 3.07 -5.46
CA THR A 113 11.57 4.30 -6.26
C THR A 113 10.58 4.31 -7.42
N LEU A 114 10.42 3.18 -8.11
CA LEU A 114 9.43 3.03 -9.17
C LEU A 114 7.99 3.20 -8.62
N GLU A 115 7.70 2.64 -7.45
CA GLU A 115 6.39 2.85 -6.81
C GLU A 115 6.16 4.34 -6.47
N ALA A 116 7.20 5.03 -6.02
CA ALA A 116 7.13 6.46 -5.75
C ALA A 116 6.87 7.28 -7.03
N PHE A 117 7.33 6.82 -8.20
CA PHE A 117 6.99 7.45 -9.48
C PHE A 117 5.50 7.34 -9.82
N LEU A 118 4.82 6.29 -9.36
CA LEU A 118 3.37 6.11 -9.52
C LEU A 118 2.52 6.88 -8.49
N MET A 119 3.13 7.69 -7.62
CA MET A 119 2.37 8.47 -6.64
C MET A 119 1.37 9.49 -7.20
N PRO A 120 1.44 10.00 -8.46
CA PRO A 120 0.39 10.89 -8.98
C PRO A 120 -1.02 10.31 -8.81
N PHE A 121 -1.17 9.00 -8.93
CA PHE A 121 -2.45 8.34 -8.67
C PHE A 121 -2.85 8.35 -7.19
N GLU A 122 -1.90 8.16 -6.28
CA GLU A 122 -2.13 8.28 -4.84
C GLU A 122 -2.55 9.70 -4.46
N ARG A 123 -1.94 10.70 -5.10
CA ARG A 123 -2.24 12.12 -4.90
C ARG A 123 -3.65 12.45 -5.37
N VAL A 124 -4.02 12.01 -6.58
CA VAL A 124 -5.36 12.20 -7.15
C VAL A 124 -6.42 11.45 -6.33
N GLN A 125 -6.12 10.23 -5.85
CA GLN A 125 -6.99 9.49 -4.92
C GLN A 125 -7.27 10.33 -3.67
N LEU A 126 -6.22 10.85 -3.03
CA LEU A 126 -6.36 11.54 -1.75
C LEU A 126 -7.24 12.79 -1.89
N ILE A 127 -7.00 13.62 -2.91
CA ILE A 127 -7.81 14.82 -3.15
C ILE A 127 -9.28 14.46 -3.42
N LEU A 128 -9.57 13.42 -4.21
CA LEU A 128 -10.95 13.00 -4.49
C LEU A 128 -11.69 12.47 -3.26
N LEU A 129 -10.96 11.94 -2.29
CA LEU A 129 -11.51 11.32 -1.08
C LEU A 129 -11.96 12.37 -0.04
N MET A 130 -11.37 13.56 -0.08
CA MET A 130 -11.62 14.64 0.86
C MET A 130 -12.97 15.32 0.60
N SER A 131 -13.76 15.49 1.66
CA SER A 131 -15.10 16.09 1.61
C SER A 131 -15.10 17.51 1.07
N GLN A 132 -14.08 18.32 1.40
CA GLN A 132 -13.94 19.71 0.94
C GLN A 132 -13.89 19.84 -0.59
N TYR A 133 -13.44 18.79 -1.29
CA TYR A 133 -13.31 18.78 -2.74
C TYR A 133 -14.47 18.07 -3.45
N ASN A 134 -15.49 17.61 -2.71
CA ASN A 134 -16.62 16.87 -3.27
C ASN A 134 -17.36 17.66 -4.37
N ASN A 135 -17.56 18.95 -4.15
CA ASN A 135 -18.28 19.81 -5.09
C ASN A 135 -17.38 20.47 -6.15
N GLN A 136 -16.06 20.40 -5.99
CA GLN A 136 -15.10 21.05 -6.89
C GLN A 136 -14.69 20.17 -8.06
N PHE A 137 -14.60 18.85 -7.85
CA PHE A 137 -14.17 17.90 -8.89
C PHE A 137 -15.26 16.88 -9.17
N ARG A 138 -15.52 16.60 -10.45
CA ARG A 138 -16.50 15.57 -10.85
C ARG A 138 -15.92 14.17 -10.84
N ASN A 139 -14.70 14.00 -11.34
CA ASN A 139 -14.05 12.71 -11.52
C ASN A 139 -12.51 12.85 -11.55
N MET A 140 -11.84 11.70 -11.63
CA MET A 140 -10.37 11.60 -11.74
C MET A 140 -9.81 12.42 -12.90
N PHE A 141 -10.36 12.28 -14.10
CA PHE A 141 -9.84 12.95 -15.29
C PHE A 141 -10.00 14.48 -15.24
N HIS A 142 -11.12 14.96 -14.68
CA HIS A 142 -11.36 16.37 -14.43
C HIS A 142 -10.34 16.92 -13.45
N LEU A 143 -10.10 16.23 -12.33
CA LEU A 143 -9.07 16.63 -11.37
C LEU A 143 -7.67 16.64 -12.01
N ILE A 144 -7.28 15.60 -12.76
CA ILE A 144 -5.98 15.56 -13.45
C ILE A 144 -5.85 16.74 -14.42
N ARG A 145 -6.89 17.05 -15.20
CA ARG A 145 -6.87 18.18 -16.14
C ARG A 145 -6.69 19.52 -15.41
N VAL A 146 -7.45 19.74 -14.35
CA VAL A 146 -7.35 20.96 -13.52
C VAL A 146 -5.98 21.06 -12.87
N MET A 147 -5.46 19.98 -12.28
CA MET A 147 -4.12 19.94 -11.69
C MET A 147 -3.03 20.30 -12.71
N ALA A 148 -3.08 19.72 -13.91
CA ALA A 148 -2.10 19.97 -14.95
C ALA A 148 -2.16 21.40 -15.49
N LYS A 149 -3.37 21.95 -15.67
CA LYS A 149 -3.58 23.28 -16.25
C LYS A 149 -3.34 24.41 -15.25
N ASP A 150 -3.87 24.30 -14.04
CA ASP A 150 -3.97 25.42 -13.10
C ASP A 150 -2.84 25.42 -12.07
N TYR A 151 -2.25 24.26 -11.77
CA TYR A 151 -1.19 24.10 -10.76
C TYR A 151 0.14 23.55 -11.33
N GLY A 152 0.12 23.03 -12.57
CA GLY A 152 1.27 22.46 -13.26
C GLY A 152 1.64 21.04 -12.84
N PHE A 153 2.53 20.40 -13.62
CA PHE A 153 2.92 18.99 -13.42
C PHE A 153 3.61 18.70 -12.08
N LYS A 154 4.26 19.70 -11.47
CA LYS A 154 4.91 19.54 -10.16
C LYS A 154 3.91 19.22 -9.04
N GLU A 155 2.65 19.63 -9.19
CA GLU A 155 1.61 19.45 -8.17
C GLU A 155 1.23 17.97 -7.94
N PHE A 156 1.36 17.15 -8.98
CA PHE A 156 1.20 15.70 -8.87
C PHE A 156 2.25 15.07 -7.97
N PHE A 157 3.43 15.71 -7.87
CA PHE A 157 4.58 15.22 -7.14
C PHE A 157 4.74 15.82 -5.73
N ARG A 158 3.69 16.45 -5.21
CA ARG A 158 3.67 16.97 -3.83
C ARG A 158 3.87 15.83 -2.82
N GLY A 159 4.92 15.95 -2.00
CA GLY A 159 5.27 14.95 -0.99
C GLY A 159 6.12 13.78 -1.51
N TYR A 160 6.72 13.89 -2.71
CA TYR A 160 7.57 12.84 -3.29
C TYR A 160 8.62 12.30 -2.33
N THR A 161 9.38 13.19 -1.69
CA THR A 161 10.46 12.81 -0.77
C THR A 161 9.95 11.98 0.40
N THR A 162 8.79 12.33 0.96
CA THR A 162 8.17 11.58 2.06
C THR A 162 7.72 10.19 1.62
N ILE A 163 7.16 10.06 0.41
CA ILE A 163 6.76 8.77 -0.15
C ILE A 163 7.98 7.90 -0.44
N LEU A 164 9.01 8.48 -1.06
CA LEU A 164 10.24 7.77 -1.37
C LEU A 164 10.90 7.23 -0.10
N THR A 165 11.05 8.08 0.94
CA THR A 165 11.56 7.66 2.25
C THR A 165 10.69 6.55 2.85
N ARG A 166 9.35 6.70 2.86
CA ARG A 166 8.43 5.67 3.36
C ARG A 166 8.62 4.33 2.63
N ASN A 167 8.73 4.34 1.30
CA ASN A 167 8.85 3.13 0.49
C ASN A 167 10.18 2.43 0.75
N ILE A 168 11.28 3.19 0.72
CA ILE A 168 12.62 2.66 0.99
C ILE A 168 12.68 2.08 2.40
N CYS A 169 12.24 2.83 3.42
CA CYS A 169 12.25 2.36 4.81
C CYS A 169 11.37 1.11 5.00
N SER A 170 10.14 1.11 4.47
CA SER A 170 9.23 -0.05 4.53
C SER A 170 9.86 -1.30 3.93
N ASN A 171 10.46 -1.17 2.74
CA ASN A 171 11.07 -2.28 2.03
C ASN A 171 12.31 -2.77 2.77
N CYS A 172 13.21 -1.88 3.21
CA CYS A 172 14.38 -2.26 3.99
C CYS A 172 13.99 -3.01 5.27
N CYS A 173 13.01 -2.52 6.04
CA CYS A 173 12.51 -3.21 7.22
C CYS A 173 11.93 -4.59 6.87
N PHE A 174 11.17 -4.71 5.77
CA PHE A 174 10.64 -5.99 5.32
C PHE A 174 11.73 -7.01 5.01
N PHE A 175 12.73 -6.65 4.20
CA PHE A 175 13.77 -7.59 3.80
C PHE A 175 14.72 -7.95 4.95
N LEU A 176 15.10 -6.98 5.79
CA LEU A 176 15.91 -7.24 6.98
C LEU A 176 15.19 -8.20 7.92
N THR A 177 13.93 -7.93 8.25
CA THR A 177 13.18 -8.78 9.18
C THR A 177 12.90 -10.16 8.57
N LYS A 178 12.57 -10.23 7.28
CA LYS A 178 12.35 -11.50 6.57
C LYS A 178 13.61 -12.37 6.57
N SER A 179 14.78 -11.79 6.27
CA SER A 179 16.03 -12.54 6.20
C SER A 179 16.49 -13.08 7.56
N GLU A 180 16.37 -12.28 8.62
CA GLU A 180 16.67 -12.72 9.99
C GLU A 180 15.73 -13.84 10.46
N LEU A 181 14.45 -13.76 10.11
CA LEU A 181 13.47 -14.77 10.50
C LEU A 181 13.63 -16.08 9.73
N GLN A 182 13.91 -16.02 8.42
CA GLN A 182 14.23 -17.22 7.63
C GLN A 182 15.41 -17.97 8.25
N LYS A 183 16.49 -17.27 8.64
CA LYS A 183 17.65 -17.90 9.28
C LYS A 183 17.34 -18.59 10.61
N ARG A 184 16.39 -18.09 11.39
CA ARG A 184 16.09 -18.59 12.74
C ARG A 184 15.03 -19.69 12.78
N PHE A 185 14.13 -19.74 11.79
CA PHE A 185 12.92 -20.53 11.86
C PHE A 185 12.69 -21.50 10.69
N ASP A 186 13.64 -21.67 9.76
CA ASP A 186 13.49 -22.62 8.63
C ASP A 186 13.68 -24.11 9.02
N ASN A 187 13.77 -24.42 10.31
CA ASN A 187 14.10 -25.76 10.83
C ASN A 187 12.88 -26.66 11.08
N ALA A 188 11.71 -26.36 10.51
CA ALA A 188 10.50 -27.17 10.70
C ALA A 188 10.38 -28.30 9.67
N ASP A 189 10.31 -29.54 10.15
CA ASP A 189 10.25 -30.74 9.29
C ASP A 189 8.89 -30.93 8.59
N HIS A 190 7.81 -30.38 9.16
CA HIS A 190 6.46 -30.53 8.60
C HIS A 190 6.01 -29.29 7.82
N VAL A 191 5.58 -29.52 6.57
CA VAL A 191 5.10 -28.48 5.64
C VAL A 191 3.97 -27.63 6.24
N TYR A 192 3.02 -28.25 6.94
CA TYR A 192 1.93 -27.53 7.61
C TYR A 192 2.43 -26.57 8.71
N MET A 193 3.37 -27.04 9.55
CA MET A 193 3.98 -26.23 10.60
C MET A 193 4.74 -25.05 9.99
N LYS A 194 5.46 -25.28 8.89
CA LYS A 194 6.18 -24.25 8.14
C LYS A 194 5.23 -23.18 7.58
N HIS A 195 4.06 -23.56 7.05
CA HIS A 195 3.06 -22.58 6.57
C HIS A 195 2.47 -21.75 7.71
N MET A 196 2.13 -22.37 8.84
CA MET A 196 1.62 -21.67 10.02
C MET A 196 2.65 -20.71 10.61
N GLN A 197 3.91 -21.14 10.74
CA GLN A 197 5.02 -20.31 11.15
C GLN A 197 5.19 -19.11 10.21
N ASN A 198 5.30 -19.34 8.91
CA ASN A 198 5.43 -18.27 7.91
C ASN A 198 4.26 -17.27 7.96
N PHE A 199 3.04 -17.75 8.22
CA PHE A 199 1.87 -16.89 8.38
C PHE A 199 1.98 -15.99 9.63
N VAL A 200 2.27 -16.56 10.80
CA VAL A 200 2.41 -15.82 12.05
C VAL A 200 3.55 -14.80 11.95
N TYR A 201 4.70 -15.21 11.41
CA TYR A 201 5.82 -14.31 11.18
C TYR A 201 5.47 -13.19 10.20
N GLY A 202 4.84 -13.52 9.07
CA GLY A 202 4.38 -12.53 8.10
C GLY A 202 3.45 -11.49 8.75
N ALA A 203 2.52 -11.92 9.61
CA ALA A 203 1.63 -11.05 10.34
C ALA A 203 2.36 -10.14 11.35
N LEU A 204 3.33 -10.70 12.11
CA LEU A 204 4.14 -9.94 13.07
C LEU A 204 5.02 -8.90 12.36
N VAL A 205 5.72 -9.29 11.30
CA VAL A 205 6.55 -8.39 10.50
C VAL A 205 5.71 -7.29 9.86
N GLY A 206 4.57 -7.64 9.25
CA GLY A 206 3.66 -6.67 8.65
C GLY A 206 3.10 -5.67 9.67
N THR A 207 2.77 -6.14 10.88
CA THR A 207 2.30 -5.28 11.97
C THR A 207 3.42 -4.36 12.46
N LEU A 208 4.63 -4.88 12.66
CA LEU A 208 5.79 -4.10 13.09
C LEU A 208 6.13 -2.99 12.08
N ILE A 209 6.21 -3.33 10.79
CA ILE A 209 6.45 -2.34 9.72
C ILE A 209 5.33 -1.31 9.71
N THR A 210 4.08 -1.75 9.84
CA THR A 210 2.93 -0.83 9.88
C THR A 210 3.07 0.16 11.04
N VAL A 211 3.39 -0.30 12.25
CA VAL A 211 3.58 0.56 13.44
C VAL A 211 4.75 1.53 13.24
N LEU A 212 5.89 1.05 12.74
CA LEU A 212 7.07 1.89 12.52
C LEU A 212 6.85 2.94 11.43
N MET A 213 6.15 2.59 10.35
CA MET A 213 5.96 3.44 9.17
C MET A 213 4.66 4.26 9.23
N TYR A 214 3.81 4.05 10.25
CA TYR A 214 2.55 4.77 10.40
C TYR A 214 2.73 6.30 10.52
N PRO A 215 3.71 6.83 11.28
CA PRO A 215 3.94 8.28 11.35
C PRO A 215 4.22 8.90 9.98
N LEU A 216 5.02 8.25 9.13
CA LEU A 216 5.28 8.70 7.76
C LEU A 216 4.03 8.62 6.88
N LYS A 217 3.17 7.63 7.10
CA LYS A 217 1.86 7.56 6.43
C LYS A 217 0.98 8.76 6.81
N VAL A 218 0.88 9.09 8.10
CA VAL A 218 0.10 10.25 8.57
C VAL A 218 0.66 11.56 8.03
N ALA A 219 1.97 11.74 8.08
CA ALA A 219 2.63 12.93 7.55
C ALA A 219 2.43 13.09 6.04
N LYS A 220 2.57 12.00 5.27
CA LYS A 220 2.26 11.99 3.83
C LYS A 220 0.85 12.50 3.56
N VAL A 221 -0.16 11.99 4.27
CA VAL A 221 -1.55 12.40 4.09
C VAL A 221 -1.72 13.91 4.32
N HIS A 222 -1.07 14.45 5.35
CA HIS A 222 -1.13 15.88 5.64
C HIS A 222 -0.39 16.75 4.62
N ILE A 223 0.75 16.30 4.09
CA ILE A 223 1.47 17.00 3.00
C ILE A 223 0.63 17.02 1.72
N GLN A 224 -0.07 15.92 1.46
CA GLN A 224 -0.90 15.72 0.27
C GLN A 224 -2.38 16.05 0.50
N LYS A 225 -2.75 16.83 1.53
CA LYS A 225 -4.15 17.24 1.72
C LYS A 225 -4.49 18.53 0.97
N ASP A 226 -3.55 19.48 0.89
CA ASP A 226 -3.78 20.79 0.27
C ASP A 226 -3.59 20.70 -1.23
N LEU A 227 -4.37 21.42 -2.01
CA LEU A 227 -4.20 21.59 -3.46
C LEU A 227 -3.65 23.00 -3.76
N GLY A 228 -2.46 23.06 -4.36
CA GLY A 228 -1.77 24.34 -4.58
C GLY A 228 -1.16 24.94 -3.31
N GLY A 229 -0.81 26.23 -3.38
CA GLY A 229 -0.15 26.94 -2.28
C GLY A 229 1.26 26.42 -1.96
N LYS A 230 1.78 26.80 -0.77
CA LYS A 230 3.15 26.49 -0.33
C LYS A 230 3.38 24.98 -0.25
N TYR A 231 4.52 24.52 -0.77
CA TYR A 231 4.99 23.14 -0.60
C TYR A 231 5.56 22.99 0.82
N ARG A 232 4.83 22.29 1.67
CA ARG A 232 5.25 22.01 3.05
C ARG A 232 6.19 20.81 3.09
N ASN A 233 7.25 20.91 3.87
CA ASN A 233 8.21 19.82 4.04
C ASN A 233 7.77 18.86 5.17
N LEU A 234 8.41 17.70 5.25
CA LEU A 234 8.07 16.67 6.24
C LEU A 234 8.18 17.18 7.69
N LEU A 235 9.18 18.01 7.99
CA LEU A 235 9.42 18.53 9.33
C LEU A 235 8.35 19.55 9.77
N GLU A 236 7.96 20.46 8.88
CA GLU A 236 6.91 21.45 9.09
C GLU A 236 5.58 20.75 9.38
N VAL A 237 5.21 19.77 8.55
CA VAL A 237 3.99 19.00 8.75
C VAL A 237 4.06 18.12 10.01
N SER A 238 5.21 17.51 10.30
CA SER A 238 5.37 16.71 11.52
C SER A 238 5.24 17.57 12.77
N ARG A 239 5.78 18.79 12.78
CA ARG A 239 5.61 19.74 13.88
C ARG A 239 4.14 20.14 14.05
N GLU A 240 3.44 20.43 12.96
CA GLU A 240 1.99 20.74 12.97
C GLU A 240 1.19 19.58 13.57
N ILE A 241 1.44 18.34 13.13
CA ILE A 241 0.77 17.14 13.65
C ILE A 241 1.04 16.96 15.15
N TYR A 242 2.29 17.16 15.58
CA TYR A 242 2.67 17.02 17.00
C TYR A 242 1.94 18.05 17.88
N GLN A 243 1.81 19.28 17.40
CA GLN A 243 1.18 20.38 18.15
C GLN A 243 -0.35 20.36 18.09
N THR A 244 -0.94 19.62 17.15
CA THR A 244 -2.40 19.52 16.99
C THR A 244 -3.07 18.96 18.26
N ASN A 245 -4.07 19.67 18.81
CA ASN A 245 -4.87 19.23 19.96
C ASN A 245 -4.07 18.84 21.23
N SER A 246 -2.81 19.26 21.37
CA SER A 246 -1.91 18.93 22.49
C SER A 246 -1.73 17.43 22.78
N ARG A 247 -2.00 16.55 21.82
CA ARG A 247 -1.87 15.07 21.99
C ARG A 247 -0.51 14.50 21.57
N GLY A 248 0.40 15.35 21.08
CA GLY A 248 1.78 14.97 20.76
C GLY A 248 1.85 13.78 19.78
N MET A 249 2.58 12.75 20.18
CA MET A 249 2.84 11.56 19.36
C MET A 249 1.58 10.75 19.02
N ILE A 250 0.51 10.83 19.82
CA ILE A 250 -0.71 10.06 19.59
C ILE A 250 -1.36 10.42 18.23
N ASN A 251 -1.22 11.67 17.78
CA ASN A 251 -1.76 12.11 16.49
C ASN A 251 -1.13 11.38 15.30
N PHE A 252 0.14 10.99 15.42
CA PHE A 252 0.82 10.23 14.36
C PHE A 252 0.33 8.80 14.23
N TYR A 253 -0.43 8.28 15.18
CA TYR A 253 -0.98 6.92 15.20
C TYR A 253 -2.49 6.88 15.01
N ARG A 254 -3.11 8.02 14.68
CA ARG A 254 -4.56 8.10 14.53
C ARG A 254 -5.07 7.23 13.39
N GLY A 255 -5.97 6.30 13.70
CA GLY A 255 -6.55 5.35 12.74
C GLY A 255 -5.72 4.10 12.51
N ILE A 256 -4.69 3.85 13.34
CA ILE A 256 -3.87 2.64 13.24
C ILE A 256 -4.70 1.38 13.52
N GLU A 257 -5.65 1.45 14.45
CA GLU A 257 -6.52 0.34 14.82
C GLU A 257 -7.37 -0.14 13.64
N VAL A 258 -8.01 0.80 12.93
CA VAL A 258 -8.80 0.49 11.73
C VAL A 258 -7.89 0.03 10.58
N ASN A 259 -6.68 0.59 10.49
CA ASN A 259 -5.72 0.18 9.47
C ASN A 259 -5.23 -1.27 9.66
N THR A 260 -4.93 -1.68 10.89
CA THR A 260 -4.50 -3.05 11.20
C THR A 260 -5.64 -4.03 10.93
N LEU A 261 -6.87 -3.71 11.36
CA LEU A 261 -8.04 -4.51 11.05
C LEU A 261 -8.27 -4.64 9.54
N LYS A 262 -8.16 -3.53 8.80
CA LYS A 262 -8.22 -3.54 7.33
C LYS A 262 -7.17 -4.48 6.75
N GLY A 263 -5.94 -4.44 7.25
CA GLY A 263 -4.84 -5.29 6.78
C GLY A 263 -5.19 -6.79 6.87
N LEU A 264 -5.71 -7.22 8.02
CA LEU A 264 -6.14 -8.61 8.24
C LEU A 264 -7.27 -9.01 7.27
N LEU A 265 -8.29 -8.16 7.13
CA LEU A 265 -9.41 -8.39 6.21
C LEU A 265 -8.94 -8.45 4.74
N SER A 266 -8.09 -7.51 4.33
CA SER A 266 -7.54 -7.45 2.98
C SER A 266 -6.76 -8.72 2.65
N TRP A 267 -6.01 -9.28 3.59
CA TRP A 267 -5.25 -10.51 3.38
C TRP A 267 -6.18 -11.71 3.13
N GLY A 268 -7.18 -11.90 3.99
CA GLY A 268 -8.16 -12.99 3.84
C GLY A 268 -8.97 -12.90 2.55
N ILE A 269 -9.43 -11.70 2.19
CA ILE A 269 -10.19 -11.46 0.94
C ILE A 269 -9.29 -11.72 -0.28
N THR A 270 -8.04 -11.24 -0.27
CA THR A 270 -7.13 -11.42 -1.41
C THR A 270 -6.85 -12.89 -1.65
N ASN A 271 -6.51 -13.65 -0.60
CA ASN A 271 -6.19 -15.07 -0.74
C ASN A 271 -7.41 -15.88 -1.21
N SER A 272 -8.57 -15.65 -0.59
CA SER A 272 -9.81 -16.35 -0.97
C SER A 272 -10.24 -16.02 -2.39
N SER A 273 -10.15 -14.75 -2.78
CA SER A 273 -10.50 -14.31 -4.14
C SER A 273 -9.50 -14.81 -5.17
N TYR A 274 -8.21 -14.84 -4.84
CA TYR A 274 -7.16 -15.35 -5.72
C TYR A 274 -7.40 -16.82 -6.05
N GLU A 275 -7.58 -17.68 -5.03
CA GLU A 275 -7.86 -19.11 -5.22
C GLU A 275 -9.16 -19.34 -6.02
N TRP A 276 -10.22 -18.58 -5.70
CA TRP A 276 -11.49 -18.69 -6.41
C TRP A 276 -11.39 -18.31 -7.90
N ILE A 277 -10.69 -17.21 -8.21
CA ILE A 277 -10.50 -16.76 -9.60
C ILE A 277 -9.58 -17.75 -10.33
N LYS A 278 -8.49 -18.18 -9.68
CA LYS A 278 -7.53 -19.12 -10.24
C LYS A 278 -8.18 -20.45 -10.61
N HIS A 279 -9.06 -20.99 -9.76
CA HIS A 279 -9.79 -22.23 -10.05
C HIS A 279 -10.76 -22.10 -11.25
N ARG A 280 -11.15 -20.88 -11.64
CA ARG A 280 -12.04 -20.66 -12.78
C ARG A 280 -11.33 -20.31 -14.10
N LEU A 281 -10.03 -20.06 -14.09
CA LEU A 281 -9.21 -19.69 -15.26
C LEU A 281 -8.49 -20.91 -15.86
#